data_AF-A0A3Q9VFY2-F1
#
_entry.id   AF-A0A3Q9VFY2-F1
#
_cell.length_a   1.000
_cell.length_b   1.000
_cell.length_c   1.000
_cell.angle_alpha   90.00
_cell.angle_beta   90.00
_cell.angle_gamma   90.00
#
_symmetry.space_group_name_H-M   'P 1'
#
loop_
_entity.id
_entity.type
_entity.pdbx_description
1 polymer ?
#
loop_
_entity_poly.entity_id
_entity_poly.type
_entity_poly.pdbx_seq_one_letter_code
_entity_poly.pdbx_strand_id
1 'polypeptide(L)'
;IDPLEERFGILLQLDYYQDDEIFEIIRSINAKEKIKLTKDEMVQIAEHSKGTPRNALRIYKRVMDFKLFDQEIAIESILEKLNIYQFGLSNLDLEYLKSFDDNPKLYLGLKS
;
A
#
# COMPACT_ATOMS: atom_id res chain seq x y z
N ILE A 1 15.82 -17.30 -24.88
CA ILE A 1 16.56 -16.46 -23.93
C ILE A 1 17.17 -15.37 -24.76
N ASP A 2 16.69 -14.15 -24.58
CA ASP A 2 17.15 -12.99 -25.36
C ASP A 2 18.63 -12.69 -25.04
N PRO A 3 19.47 -12.22 -25.98
CA PRO A 3 20.87 -11.86 -25.71
C PRO A 3 21.09 -10.94 -24.50
N LEU A 4 20.07 -10.19 -24.11
CA LEU A 4 20.09 -9.38 -22.89
C LEU A 4 19.96 -10.24 -21.62
N GLU A 5 19.07 -11.23 -21.61
CA GLU A 5 18.81 -12.12 -20.46
C GLU A 5 20.04 -12.96 -20.12
N GLU A 6 20.81 -13.41 -21.13
CA GLU A 6 22.07 -14.15 -20.91
C GLU A 6 23.15 -13.32 -20.18
N ARG A 7 23.11 -11.99 -20.26
CA ARG A 7 24.10 -11.12 -19.58
C ARG A 7 23.80 -10.89 -18.10
N PHE A 8 22.57 -11.15 -17.67
CA PHE A 8 22.12 -10.99 -16.29
C PHE A 8 21.76 -12.34 -15.71
N GLY A 9 22.74 -13.25 -15.66
CA GLY A 9 22.60 -14.67 -15.30
C GLY A 9 22.02 -15.01 -13.91
N ILE A 10 21.39 -14.05 -13.22
CA ILE A 10 20.56 -14.25 -12.04
C ILE A 10 19.23 -13.53 -12.27
N LEU A 11 18.13 -14.28 -12.23
CA LEU A 11 16.78 -13.74 -12.31
C LEU A 11 16.23 -13.63 -10.89
N LEU A 12 16.04 -12.40 -10.41
CA LEU A 12 15.45 -12.11 -9.11
C LEU A 12 14.01 -11.66 -9.31
N GLN A 13 13.06 -12.52 -8.96
CA GLN A 13 11.66 -12.16 -8.89
C GLN A 13 11.34 -11.72 -7.46
N LEU A 14 10.86 -10.48 -7.31
CA LEU A 14 10.42 -9.96 -6.03
C LEU A 14 8.93 -10.23 -5.89
N ASP A 15 8.56 -10.94 -4.85
CA ASP A 15 7.17 -11.14 -4.46
C ASP A 15 6.67 -9.99 -3.57
N TYR A 16 5.35 -9.95 -3.37
CA TYR A 16 4.77 -9.05 -2.39
C TYR A 16 5.18 -9.44 -0.98
N TYR A 17 5.37 -8.42 -0.14
CA TYR A 17 5.66 -8.60 1.26
C TYR A 17 4.38 -9.00 1.99
N GLN A 18 4.54 -9.81 3.02
CA GLN A 18 3.49 -10.08 4.00
C GLN A 18 3.30 -8.87 4.92
N ASP A 19 2.12 -8.77 5.55
CA ASP A 19 1.78 -7.63 6.41
C ASP A 19 2.71 -7.50 7.61
N ASP A 20 3.22 -8.62 8.15
CA ASP A 20 4.21 -8.64 9.23
C ASP A 20 5.57 -8.09 8.77
N GLU A 21 6.02 -8.43 7.56
CA GLU A 21 7.24 -7.88 6.99
C GLU A 21 7.12 -6.36 6.75
N ILE A 22 5.96 -5.90 6.25
CA ILE A 22 5.68 -4.47 6.10
C ILE A 22 5.65 -3.79 7.48
N PHE A 23 5.01 -4.40 8.48
CA PHE A 23 4.99 -3.88 9.84
C PHE A 23 6.41 -3.68 10.37
N GLU A 24 7.32 -4.65 10.18
CA GLU A 24 8.71 -4.53 10.62
C GLU A 24 9.46 -3.38 9.92
N ILE A 25 9.18 -3.17 8.62
CA ILE A 25 9.71 -2.02 7.87
C ILE A 25 9.22 -0.70 8.50
N ILE A 26 7.92 -0.56 8.74
CA ILE A 26 7.33 0.64 9.34
C ILE A 26 7.86 0.86 10.76
N ARG A 27 7.96 -0.20 11.57
CA ARG A 27 8.51 -0.15 12.94
C ARG A 27 9.95 0.37 12.94
N SER A 28 10.78 -0.12 12.03
CA SER A 28 12.18 0.32 11.88
C SER A 28 12.29 1.81 11.50
N ILE A 29 11.38 2.29 10.66
CA ILE A 29 11.30 3.71 10.28
C ILE A 29 10.83 4.55 11.48
N ASN A 30 9.72 4.18 12.11
CA ASN A 30 9.14 4.94 13.23
C ASN A 30 10.05 4.97 14.47
N ALA A 31 10.91 3.96 14.65
CA ALA A 31 11.92 3.95 15.70
C ALA A 31 12.87 5.18 15.64
N LYS A 32 13.10 5.75 14.45
CA LYS A 32 13.98 6.91 14.24
C LYS A 32 13.25 8.26 14.34
N GLU A 33 11.92 8.26 14.33
CA GLU A 33 11.11 9.48 14.33
C GLU A 33 10.82 9.99 15.75
N LYS A 34 10.49 11.28 15.87
CA LYS A 34 10.14 11.89 17.17
C LYS A 34 8.73 11.51 17.63
N ILE A 35 7.77 11.50 16.71
CA ILE A 35 6.39 11.08 16.98
C ILE A 35 6.34 9.56 16.86
N LYS A 36 5.90 8.89 17.92
CA LYS A 36 5.80 7.44 17.96
C LYS A 36 4.38 7.02 17.63
N LEU A 37 4.25 6.16 16.62
CA LEU A 37 2.99 5.48 16.36
C LEU A 37 2.90 4.26 17.29
N THR A 38 1.68 3.96 17.70
CA THR A 38 1.36 2.73 18.42
C THR A 38 1.53 1.52 17.52
N LYS A 39 1.62 0.33 18.13
CA LYS A 39 1.70 -0.93 17.38
C LYS A 39 0.52 -1.11 16.44
N ASP A 40 -0.69 -0.84 16.93
CA ASP A 40 -1.93 -1.05 16.18
C ASP A 40 -2.04 -0.09 14.98
N GLU A 41 -1.61 1.16 15.15
CA GLU A 41 -1.50 2.12 14.04
C GLU A 41 -0.53 1.64 12.95
N MET A 42 0.62 1.07 13.34
CA MET A 42 1.58 0.52 12.37
C MET A 42 1.04 -0.73 11.66
N VAL A 43 0.27 -1.58 12.35
CA VAL A 43 -0.39 -2.75 11.75
C VAL A 43 -1.41 -2.29 10.71
N GLN A 44 -2.24 -1.29 11.01
CA GLN A 44 -3.20 -0.77 10.03
C GLN A 44 -2.50 -0.22 8.79
N ILE A 45 -1.36 0.48 8.93
CA ILE A 45 -0.60 0.94 7.77
C ILE A 45 -0.15 -0.25 6.90
N ALA A 46 0.26 -1.35 7.53
CA ALA A 46 0.72 -2.54 6.83
C ALA A 46 -0.40 -3.20 6.01
N GLU A 47 -1.55 -3.46 6.65
CA GLU A 47 -2.74 -4.06 6.03
C GLU A 47 -3.29 -3.23 4.85
N HIS A 48 -3.06 -1.91 4.86
CA HIS A 48 -3.50 -1.00 3.80
C HIS A 48 -2.44 -0.74 2.72
N SER A 49 -1.29 -1.42 2.76
CA SER A 49 -0.16 -1.18 1.86
C SER A 49 -0.16 -2.03 0.58
N LYS A 50 -1.08 -2.98 0.45
CA LYS A 50 -1.11 -3.99 -0.63
C LYS A 50 0.20 -4.80 -0.73
N GLY A 51 0.83 -5.11 0.40
CA GLY A 51 2.10 -5.87 0.45
C GLY A 51 3.28 -5.17 -0.24
N THR A 52 3.22 -3.84 -0.41
CA THR A 52 4.29 -3.08 -1.07
C THR A 52 4.92 -2.05 -0.14
N PRO A 53 6.26 -2.09 0.05
CA PRO A 53 6.95 -1.13 0.92
C PRO A 53 6.75 0.33 0.49
N ARG A 54 6.62 0.57 -0.82
CA ARG A 54 6.38 1.91 -1.38
C ARG A 54 5.04 2.50 -0.94
N ASN A 55 3.96 1.71 -0.97
CA ASN A 55 2.66 2.18 -0.52
C ASN A 55 2.64 2.33 1.01
N ALA A 56 3.21 1.37 1.74
CA ALA A 56 3.34 1.45 3.20
C ALA A 56 4.03 2.77 3.62
N LEU A 57 5.17 3.07 3.00
CA LEU A 57 5.91 4.32 3.26
C LEU A 57 5.10 5.57 2.90
N ARG A 58 4.34 5.53 1.79
CA ARG A 58 3.48 6.66 1.39
C ARG A 58 2.40 6.92 2.44
N ILE A 59 1.71 5.87 2.89
CA ILE A 59 0.66 5.96 3.90
C ILE A 59 1.25 6.45 5.22
N TYR A 60 2.35 5.85 5.67
CA TYR A 60 3.05 6.25 6.89
C TYR A 60 3.40 7.73 6.90
N LYS A 61 3.99 8.26 5.82
CA LYS A 61 4.32 9.69 5.73
C LYS A 61 3.08 10.58 5.87
N ARG A 62 1.96 10.19 5.24
CA ARG A 62 0.71 10.94 5.38
C ARG A 62 0.15 10.88 6.79
N VAL A 63 0.17 9.71 7.43
CA VAL A 63 -0.23 9.56 8.84
C VAL A 63 0.61 10.47 9.73
N MET A 64 1.92 10.51 9.52
CA MET A 64 2.83 11.41 10.25
C MET A 64 2.54 12.89 10.00
N ASP A 65 2.19 13.28 8.76
CA ASP A 65 1.77 14.65 8.44
C ASP A 65 0.55 15.05 9.28
N PHE A 66 -0.47 14.19 9.41
CA PHE A 66 -1.65 14.46 10.26
C PHE A 66 -1.28 14.49 11.74
N LYS A 67 -0.50 13.52 12.21
CA LYS A 67 -0.06 13.41 13.61
C LYS A 67 0.83 14.56 14.06
N LEU A 68 1.45 15.28 13.13
CA LEU A 68 2.20 16.50 13.43
C LEU A 68 1.28 17.64 13.90
N PHE A 69 0.06 17.73 13.37
CA PHE A 69 -0.92 18.75 13.74
C PHE A 69 -1.81 18.31 14.90
N ASP A 70 -2.18 17.04 14.94
CA ASP A 70 -3.03 16.44 15.97
C ASP A 70 -2.52 15.03 16.30
N GLN A 71 -1.87 14.85 17.45
CA GLN A 71 -1.28 13.56 17.83
C GLN A 71 -2.35 12.52 18.23
N GLU A 72 -3.53 12.96 18.65
CA GLU A 72 -4.59 12.10 19.18
C GLU A 72 -5.56 11.63 18.08
N ILE A 73 -5.48 12.19 16.88
CA ILE A 73 -6.34 11.79 15.75
C ILE A 73 -6.27 10.27 15.51
N ALA A 74 -7.43 9.62 15.41
CA ALA A 74 -7.50 8.21 15.10
C ALA A 74 -6.99 7.93 13.68
N ILE A 75 -6.23 6.85 13.51
CA ILE A 75 -5.64 6.50 12.21
C ILE A 75 -6.72 6.14 11.18
N GLU A 76 -7.83 5.55 11.62
CA GLU A 76 -8.99 5.23 10.78
C GLU A 76 -9.53 6.49 10.12
N SER A 77 -9.66 7.58 10.88
CA SER A 77 -10.11 8.87 10.36
C SER A 77 -9.11 9.48 9.37
N ILE A 78 -7.80 9.21 9.53
CA ILE A 78 -6.79 9.63 8.55
C ILE A 78 -6.94 8.80 7.26
N LEU A 79 -7.06 7.48 7.36
CA LEU A 79 -7.19 6.58 6.20
C LEU A 79 -8.45 6.92 5.39
N GLU A 80 -9.57 7.21 6.05
CA GLU A 80 -10.79 7.70 5.42
C GLU A 80 -10.55 9.02 4.66
N LYS A 81 -9.88 10.01 5.28
CA LYS A 81 -9.53 11.28 4.61
C LYS A 81 -8.60 11.08 3.42
N LEU A 82 -7.75 10.06 3.45
CA LEU A 82 -6.88 9.67 2.34
C LEU A 82 -7.61 8.86 1.26
N ASN A 83 -8.89 8.53 1.45
CA ASN A 83 -9.67 7.63 0.61
C ASN A 83 -8.99 6.26 0.42
N ILE A 84 -8.40 5.75 1.50
CA ILE A 84 -7.79 4.44 1.55
C ILE A 84 -8.71 3.53 2.36
N TYR A 85 -9.35 2.61 1.65
CA TYR A 85 -10.27 1.63 2.23
C TYR A 85 -9.54 0.33 2.55
N GLN A 86 -10.28 -0.62 3.11
CA GLN A 86 -9.78 -1.96 3.42
C GLN A 86 -8.97 -2.56 2.26
N PHE A 87 -7.93 -3.33 2.61
CA PHE A 87 -6.94 -3.89 1.68
C PHE A 87 -6.17 -2.83 0.87
N GLY A 88 -6.20 -1.57 1.29
CA GLY A 88 -5.53 -0.47 0.61
C GLY A 88 -6.22 0.00 -0.67
N LEU A 89 -7.49 -0.38 -0.90
CA LEU A 89 -8.24 0.04 -2.08
C LEU A 89 -8.42 1.56 -2.09
N SER A 90 -8.30 2.14 -3.27
CA SER A 90 -8.54 3.56 -3.54
C SER A 90 -9.86 3.75 -4.30
N ASN A 91 -10.35 4.99 -4.37
CA ASN A 91 -11.53 5.32 -5.19
C ASN A 91 -11.38 4.86 -6.65
N LEU A 92 -10.18 4.96 -7.23
CA LEU A 92 -9.92 4.51 -8.60
C LEU A 92 -10.02 2.98 -8.72
N ASP A 93 -9.56 2.24 -7.71
CA ASP A 93 -9.73 0.78 -7.69
C ASP A 93 -11.22 0.41 -7.63
N LEU A 94 -12.01 1.14 -6.83
CA LEU A 94 -13.46 0.92 -6.72
C LEU A 94 -14.21 1.28 -8.01
N GLU A 95 -13.85 2.39 -8.66
CA GLU A 95 -14.41 2.77 -9.97
C GLU A 95 -14.06 1.73 -11.04
N TYR A 96 -12.82 1.24 -11.04
CA TYR A 96 -12.41 0.16 -11.92
C TYR A 96 -13.22 -1.11 -11.68
N LEU A 97 -13.39 -1.53 -10.43
CA LEU A 97 -14.21 -2.68 -10.07
C LEU A 97 -15.68 -2.51 -10.48
N LYS A 98 -16.26 -1.33 -10.29
CA LYS A 98 -17.64 -1.03 -10.72
C LYS A 98 -17.80 -1.12 -12.24
N SER A 99 -16.80 -0.67 -13.00
CA SER A 99 -16.85 -0.75 -14.46
C SER A 99 -16.92 -2.19 -14.99
N PHE A 100 -16.42 -3.18 -14.24
CA PHE A 100 -16.62 -4.58 -14.59
C PHE A 100 -18.05 -5.07 -14.38
N ASP A 101 -18.72 -4.59 -13.34
CA ASP A 101 -20.10 -4.98 -13.01
C ASP A 101 -21.10 -4.39 -14.02
N ASP A 102 -20.88 -3.14 -14.42
CA ASP A 102 -21.78 -2.43 -15.35
C ASP A 102 -21.74 -2.96 -16.80
N ASN A 103 -20.67 -3.67 -17.21
CA ASN A 103 -20.54 -4.20 -18.57
C ASN A 103 -19.66 -5.47 -18.65
N PRO A 104 -20.21 -6.65 -18.35
CA PRO A 104 -19.43 -7.91 -18.29
C PRO A 104 -18.86 -8.40 -19.64
N LYS A 105 -19.16 -7.73 -20.77
CA LYS A 105 -18.84 -8.22 -22.13
C LYS A 105 -17.79 -7.41 -22.91
N LEU A 106 -17.31 -6.27 -22.41
CA LEU A 106 -16.54 -5.34 -23.26
C LEU A 106 -15.04 -5.23 -22.96
N TYR A 107 -14.51 -5.90 -21.94
CA TYR A 107 -13.21 -5.49 -21.39
C TYR A 107 -12.22 -6.63 -21.27
N LEU A 108 -11.56 -6.90 -22.38
CA LEU A 108 -10.12 -7.15 -22.46
C LEU A 108 -9.77 -6.85 -23.91
N GLY A 109 -8.59 -6.29 -24.19
CA GLY A 109 -8.04 -6.23 -25.54
C GLY A 109 -7.79 -7.60 -26.19
N LEU A 110 -8.58 -8.62 -25.84
CA LEU A 110 -8.81 -9.82 -26.64
C LEU A 110 -9.58 -9.37 -27.89
N LYS A 111 -8.82 -9.09 -28.96
CA LYS A 111 -9.38 -9.09 -30.31
C LYS A 111 -10.31 -10.30 -30.45
N SER A 112 -11.57 -10.03 -30.75
CA SER A 112 -12.44 -10.94 -31.50
C SER A 112 -11.76 -11.37 -32.79
#